data_AF-A0A2L2Z7A0-F1
#
_entry.id   AF-A0A2L2Z7A0-F1
#
_cell.length_a   1.000
_cell.length_b   1.000
_cell.length_c   1.000
_cell.angle_alpha   90.00
_cell.angle_beta   90.00
_cell.angle_gamma   90.00
#
_symmetry.space_group_name_H-M   'P 1'
#
loop_
_entity.id
_entity.type
_entity.pdbx_description
1 polymer ?
#
loop_
_entity_poly.entity_id
_entity_poly.type
_entity_poly.pdbx_seq_one_letter_code
_entity_poly.pdbx_strand_id
1 'polypeptide(L)' 'YCGSIPHCGEGMCCSGGFYHRYCRRLADEGETCEPRNKSGSNTVACPSNDGMFCSVIYRCQKE' A
#
# COMPACT_ATOMS: atom_id res chain seq x y z
N TYR A 1 6.26 -9.82 10.41
CA TYR A 1 6.90 -8.60 9.86
C TYR A 1 7.12 -8.80 8.38
N CYS A 2 6.63 -7.89 7.55
CA CYS A 2 6.87 -7.95 6.11
C CYS A 2 8.20 -7.25 5.78
N GLY A 3 8.96 -7.75 4.81
CA GLY A 3 10.36 -7.35 4.55
C GLY A 3 11.40 -8.43 4.84
N SER A 4 11.06 -9.42 5.68
CA SER A 4 11.80 -10.70 5.80
C SER A 4 11.07 -11.88 5.14
N ILE A 5 9.75 -11.74 4.97
CA ILE A 5 8.90 -12.61 4.15
C ILE A 5 8.61 -11.91 2.82
N PRO A 6 8.67 -12.63 1.69
CA PRO A 6 8.65 -12.03 0.36
C PRO A 6 7.30 -11.40 0.00
N HIS A 7 6.20 -11.90 0.56
CA HIS A 7 4.86 -11.42 0.20
C HIS A 7 3.93 -11.37 1.42
N CYS A 8 3.18 -10.27 1.55
CA CYS A 8 1.95 -10.26 2.31
C CYS A 8 0.87 -11.02 1.51
N GLY A 9 -0.18 -11.50 2.18
CA GLY A 9 -1.27 -12.21 1.49
C GLY A 9 -1.93 -11.39 0.38
N GLU A 10 -2.72 -12.04 -0.47
CA GLU A 10 -3.49 -11.34 -1.50
C GLU A 10 -4.36 -10.22 -0.91
N GLY A 11 -4.46 -9.10 -1.62
CA GLY A 11 -5.15 -7.91 -1.13
C GLY A 11 -4.42 -7.19 0.01
N MET A 12 -3.14 -7.49 0.25
CA MET A 12 -2.33 -6.84 1.28
C MET A 12 -1.03 -6.29 0.70
N CYS A 13 -0.55 -5.22 1.32
CA CYS A 13 0.76 -4.67 1.06
C CYS A 13 1.60 -4.66 2.32
N CYS A 14 2.92 -4.61 2.12
CA CYS A 14 3.85 -4.30 3.19
C CYS A 14 4.01 -2.79 3.33
N SER A 15 3.58 -2.22 4.46
CA SER A 15 3.79 -0.80 4.73
C SER A 15 4.22 -0.50 6.16
N GLY A 16 4.90 0.63 6.32
CA GLY A 16 5.46 1.11 7.59
C GLY A 16 6.93 1.49 7.48
N GLY A 17 7.47 2.09 8.55
CA GLY A 17 8.87 2.51 8.62
C GLY A 17 9.85 1.34 8.54
N PHE A 18 11.10 1.62 8.13
CA PHE A 18 12.14 0.60 7.83
C PHE A 18 12.28 -0.51 8.90
N TYR A 19 12.16 -0.12 10.19
CA TYR A 19 12.28 -0.99 11.36
C TYR A 19 10.94 -1.60 11.84
N HIS A 20 9.80 -1.11 11.35
CA HIS A 20 8.46 -1.50 11.78
C HIS A 20 7.50 -1.63 10.58
N ARG A 21 7.74 -2.64 9.75
CA ARG A 21 6.91 -2.96 8.58
C ARG A 21 5.89 -4.05 8.89
N TYR A 22 4.62 -3.79 8.58
CA TYR A 22 3.53 -4.71 8.82
C TYR A 22 2.72 -4.94 7.53
N CYS A 23 2.13 -6.14 7.42
CA CYS A 23 1.16 -6.38 6.37
C CYS A 23 -0.12 -5.59 6.71
N ARG A 24 -0.51 -4.70 5.82
CA ARG A 24 -1.78 -3.96 5.88
C ARG A 24 -2.59 -4.28 4.64
N ARG A 25 -3.90 -4.12 4.72
CA ARG A 25 -4.78 -4.26 3.56
C ARG A 25 -4.45 -3.18 2.53
N LEU A 26 -4.73 -3.47 1.26
CA LEU A 26 -4.75 -2.43 0.23
C LEU A 26 -5.75 -1.34 0.63
N ALA A 27 -5.47 -0.11 0.21
CA ALA A 27 -6.27 1.04 0.59
C ALA A 27 -7.60 1.06 -0.19
N ASP A 28 -8.71 1.23 0.52
CA ASP A 28 -10.06 1.32 -0.05
C ASP A 28 -10.42 2.77 -0.46
N GLU A 29 -11.58 2.96 -1.08
CA GLU A 29 -12.04 4.27 -1.59
C GLU A 29 -11.99 5.37 -0.51
N GLY A 30 -11.32 6.48 -0.82
CA GLY A 30 -11.15 7.61 0.10
C GLY A 30 -10.03 7.45 1.13
N GLU A 31 -9.46 6.25 1.30
CA GLU A 31 -8.30 6.05 2.16
C GLU A 31 -7.03 6.66 1.57
N THR A 32 -6.09 6.99 2.45
CA THR A 32 -4.76 7.44 2.05
C THR A 32 -4.04 6.31 1.34
N CYS A 33 -3.48 6.60 0.18
CA CYS A 33 -2.71 5.64 -0.61
C CYS A 33 -1.33 6.20 -0.96
N GLU A 34 -0.40 5.29 -1.18
CA GLU A 34 0.90 5.61 -1.76
C GLU A 34 0.93 5.02 -3.18
N PRO A 35 1.31 5.80 -4.22
CA PRO A 35 1.49 5.25 -5.54
C PRO A 35 2.55 4.14 -5.50
N ARG A 36 2.35 3.08 -6.30
CA ARG A 36 3.29 1.96 -6.41
C ARG A 36 4.67 2.48 -6.82
N ASN A 37 5.52 2.78 -5.84
CA ASN A 37 6.88 3.22 -6.08
C ASN A 37 7.70 2.04 -6.60
N LYS A 38 8.54 2.27 -7.63
CA LYS A 38 9.42 1.24 -8.21
C LYS A 38 10.34 0.58 -7.18
N SER A 39 10.58 1.24 -6.04
CA SER A 39 11.40 0.76 -4.94
C SER A 39 10.73 -0.30 -4.06
N GLY A 40 9.43 -0.60 -4.26
CA GLY A 40 8.73 -1.71 -3.58
C GLY A 40 8.50 -1.54 -2.07
N SER A 41 8.89 -0.40 -1.50
CA SER A 41 8.72 -0.07 -0.09
C SER A 41 7.73 1.08 0.05
N ASN A 42 6.50 0.79 0.51
CA ASN A 42 5.57 1.86 0.85
C ASN A 42 5.75 2.22 2.32
N THR A 43 6.17 3.46 2.58
CA THR A 43 6.49 3.90 3.96
C THR A 43 5.27 4.39 4.72
N VAL A 44 4.29 4.96 4.01
CA VAL A 44 3.17 5.70 4.60
C VAL A 44 1.88 4.89 4.53
N ALA A 45 1.52 4.40 3.34
CA ALA A 45 0.23 3.74 3.10
C ALA A 45 0.35 2.61 2.06
N CYS A 46 -0.66 1.76 1.98
CA CYS A 46 -0.73 0.78 0.90
C CYS A 46 -1.22 1.41 -0.41
N PRO A 47 -0.89 0.82 -1.57
CA PRO A 47 -1.53 1.19 -2.81
C PRO A 47 -3.01 0.83 -2.75
N SER A 48 -3.77 1.44 -3.66
CA SER A 48 -5.20 1.21 -3.81
C SER A 48 -5.53 -0.25 -4.11
N ASN A 49 -6.70 -0.69 -3.67
CA ASN A 49 -7.25 -2.00 -4.00
C ASN A 49 -7.51 -2.13 -5.52
N ASP A 50 -7.67 -3.36 -6.02
CA ASP A 50 -7.90 -3.61 -7.44
C ASP A 50 -9.14 -2.86 -7.96
N GLY A 51 -9.01 -2.22 -9.12
CA GLY A 51 -10.06 -1.36 -9.71
C GLY A 51 -10.13 0.06 -9.15
N MET A 52 -9.12 0.47 -8.37
CA MET A 52 -8.96 1.84 -7.90
C MET A 52 -7.58 2.37 -8.25
N PHE A 53 -7.48 3.68 -8.45
CA PHE A 53 -6.21 4.36 -8.64
C PHE A 53 -5.92 5.30 -7.48
N CYS A 54 -4.63 5.49 -7.20
CA CYS A 54 -4.17 6.46 -6.23
C CYS A 54 -4.08 7.83 -6.89
N SER A 55 -4.99 8.74 -6.54
CA SER A 55 -5.03 10.10 -7.09
C SER A 55 -3.84 10.95 -6.64
N VAL A 56 -3.62 12.10 -7.30
CA VAL A 56 -2.53 13.05 -6.98
C VAL A 56 -2.64 13.64 -5.58
N ILE A 57 -3.80 13.54 -4.93
CA ILE A 57 -4.02 13.93 -3.54
C ILE A 57 -3.73 12.78 -2.56
N TYR A 58 -3.08 11.69 -3.00
CA TYR A 58 -2.76 10.51 -2.23
C TYR A 58 -3.99 9.83 -1.61
N ARG A 59 -5.10 9.78 -2.36
CA ARG A 59 -6.31 9.05 -1.98
C ARG A 59 -6.80 8.10 -3.05
N CYS A 60 -7.30 6.94 -2.64
CA CYS A 60 -7.92 5.99 -3.56
C CYS A 60 -9.21 6.56 -4.14
N GLN A 61 -9.32 6.51 -5.46
CA GLN A 61 -10.55 6.81 -6.19
C GLN A 61 -10.84 5.64 -7.13
N LYS A 62 -12.14 5.37 -7.37
CA LYS A 62 -12.55 4.44 -8.42
C LYS A 62 -12.11 5.00 -9.76
N GLU A 63 -11.57 4.12 -10.59
CA GLU A 63 -11.22 4.42 -11.98
C GLU A 63 -12.46 4.75 -12.82
#